data_AF-A0A7K3HLC8-F1
#
_entry.id   AF-A0A7K3HLC8-F1
#
_cell.length_a   1.000
_cell.length_b   1.000
_cell.length_c   1.000
_cell.angle_alpha   90.00
_cell.angle_beta   90.00
_cell.angle_gamma   90.00
#
_symmetry.space_group_name_H-M   'P 1'
#
loop_
_entity.id
_entity.type
_entity.pdbx_description
1 polymer ?
#
loop_
_entity_poly.entity_id
_entity_poly.type
_entity_poly.pdbx_seq_one_letter_code
_entity_poly.pdbx_strand_id
1 'polypeptide(L)' 'LPPAERSAWRAAGFPLAVRTAEPARWADLTGSGLPVVRDAGFTEIAPGSCTVVAEHPALTGR' A
#
# COMPACT_ATOMS: atom_id res chain seq x y z
N LEU A 1 12.34 -1.58 -3.92
CA LEU A 1 13.47 -0.65 -3.75
C LEU A 1 14.77 -1.42 -3.53
N PRO A 2 15.79 -1.17 -4.36
CA PRO A 2 17.18 -1.53 -4.09
C PRO A 2 17.66 -0.99 -2.72
N PRO A 3 18.70 -1.59 -2.12
CA PRO A 3 19.18 -1.19 -0.80
C PRO A 3 19.53 0.30 -0.68
N ALA A 4 20.21 0.88 -1.68
CA ALA A 4 20.60 2.30 -1.66
C ALA A 4 19.38 3.24 -1.67
N GLU A 5 18.41 3.00 -2.54
CA GLU A 5 17.17 3.78 -2.61
C GLU A 5 16.35 3.67 -1.31
N ARG A 6 16.30 2.47 -0.70
CA ARG A 6 15.63 2.27 0.59
C ARG A 6 16.31 3.06 1.72
N SER A 7 17.64 3.07 1.75
CA SER A 7 18.41 3.87 2.73
C SER A 7 18.19 5.37 2.55
N ALA A 8 18.18 5.85 1.30
CA ALA A 8 17.91 7.26 1.00
C ALA A 8 16.49 7.67 1.42
N TRP A 9 15.46 6.86 1.12
CA TRP A 9 14.08 7.10 1.56
C TRP A 9 13.95 7.17 3.09
N ARG A 10 14.64 6.25 3.80
CA ARG A 10 14.70 6.28 5.26
C ARG A 10 15.38 7.55 5.78
N ALA A 11 16.53 7.93 5.22
CA ALA A 11 17.27 9.12 5.63
C ALA A 11 16.48 10.42 5.37
N ALA A 12 15.62 10.44 4.34
CA ALA A 12 14.70 11.52 4.05
C ALA A 12 13.48 11.58 5.00
N GLY A 13 13.37 10.70 5.99
CA GLY A 13 12.28 10.71 6.97
C GLY A 13 11.00 10.01 6.51
N PHE A 14 11.10 9.02 5.62
CA PHE A 14 9.97 8.23 5.11
C PHE A 14 8.89 9.07 4.39
N PRO A 15 9.24 9.93 3.41
CA PRO A 15 8.23 10.68 2.68
C PRO A 15 7.22 9.74 2.01
N LEU A 16 5.93 10.01 2.21
CA LEU A 16 4.82 9.23 1.66
C LEU A 16 3.61 10.13 1.39
N ALA A 17 2.76 9.71 0.47
CA ALA A 17 1.48 10.36 0.20
C ALA A 17 0.34 9.36 0.47
N VAL A 18 -0.62 9.75 1.32
CA VAL A 18 -1.85 8.98 1.56
C VAL A 18 -2.97 9.64 0.77
N ARG A 19 -3.76 8.83 0.05
CA ARG A 19 -4.93 9.28 -0.71
C ARG A 19 -6.04 8.26 -0.58
N THR A 20 -7.28 8.73 -0.55
CA THR A 20 -8.45 7.86 -0.70
C THR A 20 -8.62 7.52 -2.17
N ALA A 21 -8.82 6.24 -2.48
CA ALA A 21 -9.11 5.80 -3.83
C ALA A 21 -10.63 5.89 -4.09
N GLU A 22 -10.99 6.32 -5.30
CA GLU A 22 -12.35 6.15 -5.81
C GLU A 22 -12.72 4.66 -5.86
N PRO A 23 -14.00 4.28 -5.69
CA PRO A 23 -14.40 2.87 -5.59
C PRO A 23 -13.94 1.99 -6.76
N ALA A 24 -13.98 2.50 -7.99
CA ALA A 24 -13.51 1.77 -9.18
C ALA A 24 -11.99 1.50 -9.11
N ARG A 25 -11.20 2.53 -8.77
CA ARG A 25 -9.75 2.38 -8.60
C ARG A 25 -9.39 1.46 -7.44
N TRP A 26 -10.20 1.45 -6.37
CA TRP A 26 -9.97 0.57 -5.23
C TRP A 26 -10.08 -0.91 -5.63
N ALA A 27 -11.08 -1.27 -6.43
CA ALA A 27 -11.23 -2.64 -6.94
C ALA A 27 -9.96 -3.08 -7.70
N ASP A 28 -9.47 -2.25 -8.62
CA ASP A 28 -8.24 -2.52 -9.38
C ASP A 28 -7.02 -2.68 -8.46
N LEU A 29 -6.84 -1.76 -7.51
CA LEU A 29 -5.72 -1.79 -6.57
C LEU A 29 -5.70 -3.07 -5.72
N THR A 30 -6.86 -3.49 -5.21
CA THR A 30 -6.93 -4.72 -4.39
C THR A 30 -6.71 -6.00 -5.19
N GLY A 31 -6.92 -5.98 -6.52
CA GLY A 31 -6.65 -7.09 -7.43
C GLY A 31 -5.25 -7.08 -8.07
N SER A 32 -4.47 -6.02 -7.88
CA SER A 32 -3.23 -5.75 -8.63
C SER A 32 -2.02 -6.62 -8.25
N GLY A 33 -2.09 -7.39 -7.15
CA GLY A 33 -0.92 -8.08 -6.59
C GLY A 33 0.06 -7.18 -5.83
N LEU A 34 -0.24 -5.88 -5.70
CA LEU A 34 0.49 -4.98 -4.80
C LEU A 34 0.31 -5.39 -3.33
N PRO A 35 1.20 -4.98 -2.42
CA PRO A 35 1.03 -5.25 -0.99
C PRO A 35 -0.27 -4.63 -0.45
N VAL A 36 -1.08 -5.47 0.19
CA VAL A 36 -2.37 -5.10 0.78
C VAL A 36 -2.34 -5.32 2.29
N VAL A 37 -2.82 -4.34 3.05
CA VAL A 37 -3.10 -4.48 4.48
C VAL A 37 -4.50 -5.08 4.63
N ARG A 38 -4.58 -6.17 5.39
CA ARG A 38 -5.85 -6.78 5.80
C ARG A 38 -6.08 -6.53 7.29
N ASP A 39 -7.25 -6.04 7.64
CA ASP A 39 -7.62 -5.82 9.04
C ASP A 39 -7.69 -7.19 9.76
N ALA A 40 -7.16 -7.26 10.98
CA ALA A 40 -7.15 -8.48 11.77
C ALA A 40 -8.45 -8.70 12.57
N GLY A 41 -9.35 -7.71 12.63
CA GLY A 41 -10.64 -7.80 13.32
C GLY A 41 -10.64 -7.29 14.76
N PHE A 42 -9.63 -6.53 15.16
CA PHE A 42 -9.61 -5.84 16.47
C PHE A 42 -10.15 -4.41 16.39
N THR A 43 -10.70 -4.03 15.24
CA THR A 43 -11.30 -2.74 14.97
C THR A 43 -12.78 -2.94 14.64
N GLU A 44 -13.49 -1.85 14.33
CA GLU A 44 -14.87 -1.90 13.81
C GLU A 44 -14.95 -2.47 12.38
N ILE A 45 -13.82 -2.59 11.69
CA ILE A 45 -13.75 -3.12 10.34
C ILE A 45 -13.76 -4.65 10.39
N ALA A 46 -14.58 -5.27 9.53
CA ALA A 46 -14.69 -6.72 9.47
C ALA A 46 -13.30 -7.37 9.23
N PRO A 47 -12.93 -8.42 10.00
CA PRO A 47 -11.67 -9.11 9.82
C PRO A 47 -11.47 -9.58 8.37
N GLY A 48 -10.25 -9.47 7.87
CA GLY A 48 -9.86 -9.84 6.50
C GLY A 48 -10.12 -8.76 5.44
N SER A 49 -10.82 -7.67 5.79
CA SER A 49 -11.07 -6.54 4.89
C SER A 49 -9.76 -5.92 4.41
N CYS A 50 -9.65 -5.68 3.11
CA CYS A 50 -8.60 -4.84 2.57
C CYS A 50 -8.86 -3.39 2.99
N THR A 51 -7.89 -2.72 3.62
CA THR A 51 -8.07 -1.34 4.12
C THR A 51 -7.06 -0.35 3.55
N VAL A 52 -5.87 -0.82 3.17
CA VAL A 52 -4.82 0.00 2.51
C VAL A 52 -4.10 -0.84 1.47
N VAL A 53 -3.75 -0.23 0.33
CA VAL A 53 -2.83 -0.79 -0.67
C VAL A 53 -1.60 0.09 -0.76
N ALA A 54 -0.41 -0.51 -0.73
CA ALA A 54 0.84 0.22 -0.92
C ALA A 54 1.21 0.24 -2.41
N GLU A 55 0.96 1.38 -3.05
CA GLU A 55 1.35 1.63 -4.44
C GLU A 55 2.75 2.27 -4.49
N HIS A 56 3.65 1.68 -5.28
CA HIS A 56 4.97 2.26 -5.54
C HIS A 56 5.43 1.84 -6.94
N PRO A 57 6.00 2.73 -7.77
CA PRO A 57 6.42 2.40 -9.14
C PRO A 57 7.36 1.19 -9.23
N ALA A 58 8.26 1.04 -8.25
CA ALA A 58 9.14 -0.14 -8.15
C ALA A 58 8.46 -1.45 -7.72
N LEU A 59 7.15 -1.46 -7.51
CA LEU A 59 6.32 -2.63 -7.19
C LEU A 59 5.32 -2.95 -8.32
N THR A 60 4.96 -1.96 -9.14
CA THR A 60 4.15 -2.14 -10.34
C THR A 60 5.05 -2.67 -11.46
N GLY A 61 5.02 -3.98 -11.71
CA GLY A 61 5.78 -4.63 -12.79
C GLY A 61 6.96 -5.49 -12.29
N ARG A 62 6.64 -6.75 -12.00
CA ARG A 62 7.51 -7.91 -12.22
C ARG A 62 6.73 -8.95 -13.00
#